data_AF-G0QZ72-F1
#
_entry.id   AF-G0QZ72-F1
#
_cell.length_a   1.000
_cell.length_b   1.000
_cell.length_c   1.000
_cell.angle_alpha   90.00
_cell.angle_beta   90.00
_cell.angle_gamma   90.00
#
_symmetry.space_group_name_H-M   'P 1'
#
loop_
_entity.id
_entity.type
_entity.pdbx_description
1 polymer ?
#
loop_
_entity_poly.entity_id
_entity_poly.type
_entity_poly.pdbx_seq_one_letter_code
_entity_poly.pdbx_strand_id
1 'polypeptide(L)'
;MGNQCTQDIQQNPVSIKNTQTRIRFKSILLTNGIIYKGEWYQGKRDGYGIQRWPNGSQYEGQWSDDKANGNGKLIHADGDVYEGEWKDGKANGKGTYLHVNGAKYVGYWKDDKQHGKGVEYWPDSSIYEGEYLDGQKNGNGVLIFADKSEYRGEFENNFIQGYGEYKWTDGRIYKGYWIQNKMNKRGVIQWPDGKTYDGEYKDDKKHGKGVFYWKDGKKYAGFWNEGKQDGIGIQILSDGKKIIGEWKDGKKIKNLIEDQLGENKEIVEELQKLF
;
A
#
# COMPACT_ATOMS: atom_id res chain seq x y z
N MET A 1 6.07 -51.05 29.85
CA MET A 1 7.36 -50.57 30.41
C MET A 1 8.23 -50.15 29.25
N GLY A 2 8.22 -48.87 28.90
CA GLY A 2 8.93 -48.35 27.75
C GLY A 2 9.71 -47.10 28.14
N ASN A 3 10.99 -47.09 27.77
CA ASN A 3 11.66 -45.93 27.18
C ASN A 3 13.13 -46.27 26.93
N GLN A 4 13.43 -46.63 25.67
CA GLN A 4 14.74 -46.44 25.06
C GLN A 4 14.66 -45.14 24.26
N CYS A 5 15.24 -44.04 24.74
CA CYS A 5 15.59 -42.89 23.88
C CYS A 5 16.56 -41.95 24.60
N THR A 6 17.80 -42.38 24.82
CA THR A 6 18.87 -41.52 25.36
C THR A 6 20.24 -41.90 24.81
N GLN A 7 20.38 -42.17 23.51
CA GLN A 7 21.71 -42.30 22.90
C GLN A 7 21.71 -41.76 21.46
N ASP A 8 22.15 -40.50 21.30
CA ASP A 8 22.90 -39.98 20.13
C ASP A 8 23.10 -38.45 20.25
N ILE A 9 23.62 -37.98 21.40
CA ILE A 9 24.24 -36.65 21.52
C ILE A 9 25.75 -36.88 21.48
N GLN A 10 26.32 -37.04 20.29
CA GLN A 10 27.76 -37.23 20.14
C GLN A 10 28.29 -36.44 18.95
N GLN A 11 28.88 -35.27 19.24
CA GLN A 11 30.28 -34.91 18.95
C GLN A 11 30.49 -33.42 19.28
N ASN A 12 31.63 -33.12 19.94
CA ASN A 12 31.99 -31.78 20.39
C ASN A 12 32.25 -30.86 19.17
N PRO A 13 31.73 -29.62 19.13
CA PRO A 13 31.95 -28.68 18.02
C PRO A 13 33.44 -28.34 17.79
N VAL A 14 34.31 -28.64 18.77
CA VAL A 14 35.77 -28.47 18.69
C VAL A 14 36.39 -29.32 17.57
N SER A 15 35.81 -30.47 17.21
CA SER A 15 36.35 -31.38 16.17
C SER A 15 36.08 -30.93 14.73
N ILE A 16 35.26 -29.90 14.52
CA ILE A 16 34.74 -29.49 13.20
C ILE A 16 35.62 -28.39 12.55
N LYS A 17 36.58 -27.83 13.30
CA LYS A 17 37.33 -26.61 12.90
C LYS A 17 38.29 -26.78 11.71
N ASN A 18 38.65 -28.01 11.32
CA ASN A 18 39.72 -28.26 10.33
C ASN A 18 39.29 -29.08 9.09
N THR A 19 38.00 -29.08 8.75
CA THR A 19 37.49 -29.88 7.62
C THR A 19 37.58 -29.10 6.30
N GLN A 20 38.23 -29.69 5.29
CA GLN A 20 38.33 -29.11 3.93
C GLN A 20 37.07 -29.35 3.08
N THR A 21 36.13 -30.15 3.58
CA THR A 21 34.85 -30.47 2.94
C THR A 21 33.71 -30.31 3.93
N ARG A 22 32.48 -30.17 3.41
CA ARG A 22 31.27 -30.18 4.23
C ARG A 22 31.08 -31.54 4.92
N ILE A 23 30.66 -31.51 6.18
CA ILE A 23 30.29 -32.70 6.96
C ILE A 23 28.88 -32.54 7.48
N ARG A 24 28.05 -33.57 7.34
CA ARG A 24 26.67 -33.57 7.82
C ARG A 24 26.54 -34.35 9.13
N PHE A 25 26.00 -33.71 10.16
CA PHE A 25 25.73 -34.35 11.46
C PHE A 25 24.24 -34.67 11.62
N LYS A 26 23.91 -35.72 12.38
CA LYS A 26 22.52 -36.12 12.69
C LYS A 26 21.77 -35.03 13.47
N SER A 27 22.38 -34.52 14.54
CA SER A 27 21.84 -33.45 15.40
C SER A 27 22.93 -33.01 16.38
N ILE A 28 23.08 -31.70 16.58
CA ILE A 28 24.00 -31.12 17.55
C ILE A 28 23.20 -30.19 18.47
N LEU A 29 23.32 -30.40 19.78
CA LEU A 29 22.86 -29.46 20.79
C LEU A 29 23.91 -28.35 20.93
N LEU A 30 23.56 -27.15 20.47
CA LEU A 30 24.36 -25.94 20.59
C LEU A 30 24.11 -25.27 21.94
N THR A 31 24.86 -24.21 22.22
CA THR A 31 24.64 -23.35 23.39
C THR A 31 23.19 -22.85 23.45
N ASN A 32 22.69 -22.66 24.67
CA ASN A 32 21.33 -22.15 24.95
C ASN A 32 20.19 -23.05 24.46
N GLY A 33 20.43 -24.35 24.30
CA GLY A 33 19.37 -25.32 23.97
C GLY A 33 18.94 -25.32 22.50
N ILE A 34 19.67 -24.60 21.63
CA ILE A 34 19.43 -24.62 20.19
C ILE A 34 19.85 -25.99 19.64
N ILE A 35 19.01 -26.57 18.77
CA ILE A 35 19.32 -27.84 18.11
C ILE A 35 19.56 -27.56 16.63
N TYR A 36 20.69 -28.01 16.10
CA TYR A 36 21.01 -27.91 14.69
C TYR A 36 21.24 -29.28 14.06
N LYS A 37 20.60 -29.54 12.92
CA LYS A 37 20.78 -30.73 12.09
C LYS A 37 21.11 -30.28 10.67
N GLY A 38 22.33 -30.52 10.21
CA GLY A 38 22.73 -30.05 8.90
C GLY A 38 24.19 -30.23 8.61
N GLU A 39 24.60 -29.56 7.54
CA GLU A 39 25.97 -29.51 7.06
C GLU A 39 26.80 -28.45 7.79
N TRP A 40 28.08 -28.74 7.94
CA TRP A 40 29.07 -27.89 8.58
C TRP A 40 30.31 -27.78 7.71
N TYR A 41 30.91 -26.59 7.68
CA TYR A 41 32.17 -26.32 7.00
C TYR A 41 33.04 -25.44 7.90
N GLN A 42 34.29 -25.83 8.15
CA GLN A 42 35.25 -25.08 8.99
C GLN A 42 34.67 -24.67 10.36
N GLY A 43 33.91 -25.57 10.99
CA GLY A 43 33.31 -25.33 12.30
C GLY A 43 32.06 -24.44 12.32
N LYS A 44 31.53 -24.07 11.16
CA LYS A 44 30.34 -23.21 11.02
C LYS A 44 29.23 -23.94 10.28
N ARG A 45 27.97 -23.57 10.54
CA ARG A 45 26.81 -24.06 9.76
C ARG A 45 26.94 -23.56 8.32
N ASP A 46 26.94 -24.47 7.37
CA ASP A 46 27.20 -24.19 5.95
C ASP A 46 26.63 -25.31 5.07
N GLY A 47 25.88 -24.97 4.02
CA GLY A 47 25.08 -25.92 3.26
C GLY A 47 23.64 -25.99 3.76
N TYR A 48 22.95 -27.12 3.62
CA TYR A 48 21.57 -27.25 4.07
C TYR A 48 21.48 -27.67 5.55
N GLY A 49 20.56 -27.06 6.30
CA GLY A 49 20.32 -27.46 7.67
C GLY A 49 19.03 -26.93 8.27
N ILE A 50 18.64 -27.58 9.37
CA ILE A 50 17.47 -27.27 10.17
C ILE A 50 17.94 -26.83 11.55
N GLN A 51 17.53 -25.65 11.98
CA GLN A 51 17.73 -25.14 13.31
C GLN A 51 16.41 -25.03 14.06
N ARG A 52 16.37 -25.51 15.30
CA ARG A 52 15.26 -25.34 16.23
C ARG A 52 15.72 -24.54 17.43
N TRP A 53 14.98 -23.50 17.76
CA TRP A 53 15.20 -22.70 18.96
C TRP A 53 14.31 -23.18 20.12
N PRO A 54 14.72 -22.98 21.38
CA PRO A 54 13.91 -23.37 22.54
C PRO A 54 12.52 -22.73 22.61
N ASN A 55 12.35 -21.55 21.99
CA ASN A 55 11.06 -20.86 21.92
C ASN A 55 10.08 -21.51 20.93
N GLY A 56 10.47 -22.58 20.23
CA GLY A 56 9.65 -23.26 19.23
C GLY A 56 9.84 -22.76 17.79
N SER A 57 10.59 -21.69 17.57
CA SER A 57 10.93 -21.25 16.21
C SER A 57 11.77 -22.31 15.50
N GLN A 58 11.64 -22.40 14.18
CA GLN A 58 12.41 -23.33 13.34
C GLN A 58 12.80 -22.68 12.02
N TYR A 59 14.08 -22.79 11.65
CA TYR A 59 14.57 -22.45 10.32
C TYR A 59 14.98 -23.73 9.60
N GLU A 60 14.61 -23.85 8.35
CA GLU A 60 15.02 -24.92 7.46
C GLU A 60 15.46 -24.32 6.13
N GLY A 61 16.72 -24.51 5.75
CA GLY A 61 17.20 -23.96 4.50
C GLY A 61 18.72 -23.96 4.38
N GLN A 62 19.19 -23.11 3.47
CA GLN A 62 20.60 -22.94 3.16
C GLN A 62 21.27 -22.02 4.20
N TRP A 63 22.51 -22.37 4.55
CA TRP A 63 23.39 -21.70 5.49
C TRP A 63 24.71 -21.40 4.80
N SER A 64 25.33 -20.28 5.17
CA SER A 64 26.70 -19.93 4.83
C SER A 64 27.27 -19.15 5.99
N ASP A 65 28.47 -19.52 6.46
CA ASP A 65 29.16 -18.79 7.53
C ASP A 65 28.27 -18.53 8.77
N ASP A 66 27.56 -19.56 9.24
CA ASP A 66 26.65 -19.49 10.40
C ASP A 66 25.39 -18.62 10.23
N LYS A 67 25.11 -18.16 9.01
CA LYS A 67 23.96 -17.33 8.68
C LYS A 67 23.05 -18.01 7.66
N ALA A 68 21.74 -17.76 7.75
CA ALA A 68 20.81 -18.11 6.69
C ALA A 68 21.20 -17.39 5.40
N ASN A 69 21.41 -18.14 4.32
CA ASN A 69 21.91 -17.61 3.05
C ASN A 69 21.50 -18.53 1.90
N GLY A 70 20.77 -18.00 0.90
CA GLY A 70 20.08 -18.79 -0.11
C GLY A 70 18.61 -18.99 0.24
N ASN A 71 17.99 -20.07 -0.19
CA ASN A 71 16.57 -20.34 0.07
C ASN A 71 16.36 -20.99 1.45
N GLY A 72 15.31 -20.57 2.14
CA GLY A 72 14.95 -21.14 3.43
C GLY A 72 13.58 -20.70 3.93
N LYS A 73 13.11 -21.43 4.92
CA LYS A 73 11.83 -21.24 5.59
C LYS A 73 12.05 -21.03 7.08
N LEU A 74 11.58 -19.92 7.61
CA LEU A 74 11.53 -19.64 9.04
C LEU A 74 10.08 -19.70 9.50
N ILE A 75 9.81 -20.54 10.51
CA ILE A 75 8.57 -20.57 11.27
C ILE A 75 8.89 -19.92 12.61
N HIS A 76 8.26 -18.80 12.91
CA HIS A 76 8.38 -18.08 14.17
C HIS A 76 7.58 -18.79 15.27
N ALA A 77 7.92 -18.51 16.53
CA ALA A 77 7.26 -19.10 17.69
C ALA A 77 5.77 -18.75 17.81
N ASP A 78 5.36 -17.61 17.24
CA ASP A 78 3.97 -17.15 17.17
C ASP A 78 3.18 -17.77 16.02
N GLY A 79 3.83 -18.52 15.13
CA GLY A 79 3.24 -19.18 13.97
C GLY A 79 3.37 -18.39 12.67
N ASP A 80 3.97 -17.20 12.67
CA ASP A 80 4.29 -16.49 11.44
C ASP A 80 5.34 -17.27 10.64
N VAL A 81 5.26 -17.20 9.30
CA VAL A 81 6.12 -17.97 8.41
C VAL A 81 6.71 -17.06 7.34
N TYR A 82 8.03 -17.04 7.23
CA TYR A 82 8.74 -16.55 6.05
C TYR A 82 9.29 -17.72 5.24
N GLU A 83 9.09 -17.70 3.94
CA GLU A 83 9.66 -18.67 3.00
C GLU A 83 10.16 -17.93 1.76
N GLY A 84 11.47 -17.99 1.52
CA GLY A 84 12.08 -17.24 0.43
C GLY A 84 13.60 -17.22 0.46
N GLU A 85 14.14 -16.22 -0.22
CA GLU A 85 15.56 -15.94 -0.32
C GLU A 85 16.07 -15.22 0.95
N TRP A 86 17.29 -15.58 1.35
CA TRP A 86 18.00 -15.09 2.52
C TRP A 86 19.40 -14.63 2.12
N LYS A 87 19.89 -13.59 2.76
CA LYS A 87 21.27 -13.14 2.64
C LYS A 87 21.77 -12.66 4.00
N ASP A 88 22.90 -13.20 4.44
CA ASP A 88 23.55 -12.82 5.69
C ASP A 88 22.62 -12.83 6.92
N GLY A 89 21.70 -13.79 6.97
CA GLY A 89 20.77 -13.97 8.07
C GLY A 89 19.48 -13.15 7.96
N LYS A 90 19.28 -12.43 6.86
CA LYS A 90 18.11 -11.58 6.62
C LYS A 90 17.30 -12.01 5.42
N ALA A 91 15.99 -11.79 5.43
CA ALA A 91 15.16 -11.90 4.24
C ALA A 91 15.65 -10.91 3.15
N ASN A 92 15.95 -11.43 1.97
CA ASN A 92 16.57 -10.66 0.89
C ASN A 92 16.31 -11.36 -0.46
N GLY A 93 15.78 -10.67 -1.46
CA GLY A 93 15.31 -11.29 -2.70
C GLY A 93 13.82 -11.61 -2.66
N LYS A 94 13.35 -12.63 -3.38
CA LYS A 94 11.93 -13.00 -3.41
C LYS A 94 11.55 -13.82 -2.18
N GLY A 95 10.39 -13.53 -1.61
CA GLY A 95 9.89 -14.29 -0.47
C GLY A 95 8.41 -14.08 -0.23
N THR A 96 7.83 -15.04 0.47
CA THR A 96 6.46 -14.99 1.00
C THR A 96 6.53 -14.90 2.52
N TYR A 97 5.83 -13.94 3.09
CA TYR A 97 5.59 -13.85 4.52
C TYR A 97 4.10 -14.08 4.78
N LEU A 98 3.78 -15.03 5.65
CA LEU A 98 2.43 -15.39 6.06
C LEU A 98 2.30 -15.14 7.55
N HIS A 99 1.43 -14.21 7.93
CA HIS A 99 1.05 -13.99 9.31
C HIS A 99 0.05 -15.06 9.77
N VAL A 100 0.09 -15.40 11.06
CA VAL A 100 -0.86 -16.31 11.70
C VAL A 100 -2.32 -15.81 11.59
N ASN A 101 -2.52 -14.50 11.47
CA ASN A 101 -3.84 -13.90 11.26
C ASN A 101 -4.40 -14.07 9.83
N GLY A 102 -3.62 -14.65 8.91
CA GLY A 102 -3.98 -14.87 7.52
C GLY A 102 -3.51 -13.79 6.53
N ALA A 103 -2.96 -12.67 7.02
CA ALA A 103 -2.35 -11.67 6.15
C ALA A 103 -1.10 -12.27 5.48
N LYS A 104 -0.89 -11.95 4.20
CA LYS A 104 0.18 -12.55 3.40
C LYS A 104 0.83 -11.50 2.50
N TYR A 105 2.15 -11.44 2.53
CA TYR A 105 2.95 -10.69 1.56
C TYR A 105 3.68 -11.65 0.63
N VAL A 106 3.69 -11.36 -0.67
CA VAL A 106 4.48 -12.05 -1.69
C VAL A 106 5.21 -10.99 -2.50
N GLY A 107 6.53 -10.98 -2.47
CA GLY A 107 7.27 -9.96 -3.20
C GLY A 107 8.75 -9.98 -2.92
N TYR A 108 9.38 -8.84 -3.17
CA TYR A 108 10.80 -8.64 -2.96
C TYR A 108 11.09 -8.10 -1.55
N TRP A 109 12.24 -8.50 -1.02
CA TRP A 109 12.73 -8.19 0.31
C TRP A 109 14.14 -7.64 0.22
N LYS A 110 14.47 -6.73 1.12
CA LYS A 110 15.81 -6.21 1.32
C LYS A 110 16.03 -5.96 2.81
N ASP A 111 17.00 -6.67 3.38
CA ASP A 111 17.41 -6.54 4.78
C ASP A 111 16.22 -6.59 5.76
N ASP A 112 15.41 -7.65 5.65
CA ASP A 112 14.20 -7.91 6.45
C ASP A 112 13.00 -6.98 6.20
N LYS A 113 13.06 -6.15 5.15
CA LYS A 113 11.97 -5.24 4.79
C LYS A 113 11.42 -5.55 3.41
N GLN A 114 10.10 -5.40 3.24
CA GLN A 114 9.47 -5.39 1.92
C GLN A 114 10.08 -4.27 1.07
N HIS A 115 10.46 -4.57 -0.17
CA HIS A 115 11.17 -3.62 -1.03
C HIS A 115 10.96 -3.98 -2.50
N GLY A 116 10.81 -3.01 -3.39
CA GLY A 116 10.49 -3.28 -4.80
C GLY A 116 9.03 -3.74 -4.97
N LYS A 117 8.76 -4.61 -5.94
CA LYS A 117 7.38 -5.04 -6.25
C LYS A 117 6.88 -6.10 -5.27
N GLY A 118 5.62 -6.02 -4.87
CA GLY A 118 4.99 -7.04 -4.06
C GLY A 118 3.46 -6.97 -4.07
N VAL A 119 2.86 -8.04 -3.56
CA VAL A 119 1.42 -8.18 -3.36
C VAL A 119 1.16 -8.51 -1.90
N GLU A 120 0.31 -7.74 -1.26
CA GLU A 120 -0.15 -7.94 0.11
C GLU A 120 -1.64 -8.28 0.10
N TYR A 121 -1.98 -9.37 0.76
CA TYR A 121 -3.34 -9.87 0.94
C TYR A 121 -3.70 -9.74 2.41
N TRP A 122 -4.88 -9.17 2.69
CA TRP A 122 -5.40 -9.06 4.04
C TRP A 122 -6.55 -10.04 4.30
N PRO A 123 -6.80 -10.41 5.57
CA PRO A 123 -7.88 -11.32 5.94
C PRO A 123 -9.28 -10.83 5.57
N ASP A 124 -9.47 -9.51 5.46
CA ASP A 124 -10.73 -8.87 5.01
C ASP A 124 -10.93 -8.95 3.49
N SER A 125 -10.04 -9.66 2.77
CA SER A 125 -9.98 -9.76 1.31
C SER A 125 -9.56 -8.47 0.59
N SER A 126 -9.05 -7.46 1.31
CA SER A 126 -8.32 -6.36 0.67
C SER A 126 -7.03 -6.90 0.03
N ILE A 127 -6.59 -6.27 -1.05
CA ILE A 127 -5.38 -6.64 -1.80
C ILE A 127 -4.65 -5.37 -2.23
N TYR A 128 -3.34 -5.32 -2.01
CA TYR A 128 -2.47 -4.29 -2.55
C TYR A 128 -1.45 -4.94 -3.45
N GLU A 129 -1.32 -4.45 -4.68
CA GLU A 129 -0.27 -4.83 -5.60
C GLU A 129 0.46 -3.56 -6.02
N GLY A 130 1.76 -3.48 -5.74
CA GLY A 130 2.50 -2.26 -6.04
C GLY A 130 3.95 -2.28 -5.57
N GLU A 131 4.48 -1.08 -5.45
CA GLU A 131 5.86 -0.81 -5.08
C GLU A 131 6.01 -0.57 -3.56
N TYR A 132 7.10 -1.10 -3.01
CA TYR A 132 7.48 -0.95 -1.61
C TYR A 132 8.88 -0.34 -1.52
N LEU A 133 9.07 0.52 -0.53
CA LEU A 133 10.36 1.05 -0.12
C LEU A 133 10.48 0.92 1.39
N ASP A 134 11.47 0.15 1.83
CA ASP A 134 11.83 -0.05 3.24
C ASP A 134 10.63 -0.39 4.16
N GLY A 135 9.78 -1.31 3.69
CA GLY A 135 8.62 -1.80 4.43
C GLY A 135 7.36 -0.95 4.28
N GLN A 136 7.36 0.05 3.40
CA GLN A 136 6.22 0.95 3.19
C GLN A 136 5.80 0.94 1.73
N LYS A 137 4.49 1.03 1.47
CA LYS A 137 3.96 1.24 0.12
C LYS A 137 4.46 2.60 -0.36
N ASN A 138 5.16 2.62 -1.49
CA ASN A 138 5.83 3.79 -2.03
C ASN A 138 6.02 3.63 -3.54
N GLY A 139 5.61 4.60 -4.34
CA GLY A 139 5.56 4.49 -5.80
C GLY A 139 4.16 4.15 -6.29
N ASN A 140 4.03 3.44 -7.41
CA ASN A 140 2.71 3.14 -7.97
C ASN A 140 2.13 1.84 -7.40
N GLY A 141 0.82 1.80 -7.25
CA GLY A 141 0.13 0.59 -6.82
C GLY A 141 -1.37 0.58 -7.12
N VAL A 142 -1.96 -0.58 -6.86
CA VAL A 142 -3.38 -0.86 -6.95
C VAL A 142 -3.82 -1.39 -5.59
N LEU A 143 -4.80 -0.73 -4.97
CA LEU A 143 -5.42 -1.16 -3.73
C LEU A 143 -6.88 -1.51 -4.01
N ILE A 144 -7.23 -2.77 -3.88
CA ILE A 144 -8.60 -3.27 -3.89
C ILE A 144 -9.02 -3.42 -2.44
N PHE A 145 -10.05 -2.70 -2.03
CA PHE A 145 -10.56 -2.75 -0.66
C PHE A 145 -11.51 -3.93 -0.47
N ALA A 146 -11.79 -4.29 0.79
CA ALA A 146 -12.73 -5.34 1.15
C ALA A 146 -14.11 -5.20 0.48
N ASP A 147 -14.60 -3.95 0.39
CA ASP A 147 -15.89 -3.62 -0.24
C ASP A 147 -15.86 -3.70 -1.77
N LYS A 148 -14.71 -3.98 -2.40
CA LYS A 148 -14.46 -3.99 -3.85
C LYS A 148 -14.35 -2.62 -4.51
N SER A 149 -14.30 -1.54 -3.73
CA SER A 149 -13.76 -0.28 -4.24
C SER A 149 -12.28 -0.47 -4.60
N GLU A 150 -11.79 0.36 -5.50
CA GLU A 150 -10.45 0.22 -6.07
C GLU A 150 -9.78 1.59 -6.19
N TYR A 151 -8.53 1.68 -5.73
CA TYR A 151 -7.64 2.80 -6.01
C TYR A 151 -6.47 2.35 -6.89
N ARG A 152 -6.12 3.15 -7.89
CA ARG A 152 -4.92 2.99 -8.72
C ARG A 152 -4.18 4.32 -8.79
N GLY A 153 -2.94 4.36 -8.34
CA GLY A 153 -2.16 5.59 -8.38
C GLY A 153 -0.93 5.53 -7.49
N GLU A 154 -0.50 6.72 -7.06
CA GLU A 154 0.72 6.91 -6.29
C GLU A 154 0.51 6.67 -4.79
N PHE A 155 1.54 6.15 -4.15
CA PHE A 155 1.63 5.92 -2.72
C PHE A 155 2.92 6.53 -2.18
N GLU A 156 2.85 7.09 -0.98
CA GLU A 156 4.00 7.59 -0.24
C GLU A 156 3.84 7.25 1.24
N ASN A 157 4.79 6.52 1.80
CA ASN A 157 4.82 6.14 3.22
C ASN A 157 3.51 5.48 3.70
N ASN A 158 2.98 4.54 2.92
CA ASN A 158 1.68 3.88 3.13
C ASN A 158 0.42 4.73 2.90
N PHE A 159 0.55 6.00 2.53
CA PHE A 159 -0.58 6.85 2.17
C PHE A 159 -0.82 6.85 0.67
N ILE A 160 -2.08 6.86 0.25
CA ILE A 160 -2.48 7.30 -1.07
C ILE A 160 -2.09 8.77 -1.22
N GLN A 161 -1.31 9.06 -2.25
CA GLN A 161 -0.64 10.34 -2.50
C GLN A 161 -0.65 10.63 -4.00
N GLY A 162 -0.24 11.83 -4.43
CA GLY A 162 0.01 12.11 -5.85
C GLY A 162 -1.25 12.00 -6.69
N TYR A 163 -1.13 11.66 -7.97
CA TYR A 163 -2.28 11.48 -8.85
C TYR A 163 -2.79 10.03 -8.83
N GLY A 164 -4.10 9.84 -8.84
CA GLY A 164 -4.69 8.50 -8.91
C GLY A 164 -6.17 8.49 -9.25
N GLU A 165 -6.64 7.29 -9.58
CA GLU A 165 -8.03 6.97 -9.89
C GLU A 165 -8.64 6.13 -8.78
N TYR A 166 -9.79 6.56 -8.25
CA TYR A 166 -10.58 5.80 -7.28
C TYR A 166 -11.94 5.44 -7.89
N LYS A 167 -12.30 4.16 -7.84
CA LYS A 167 -13.61 3.64 -8.26
C LYS A 167 -14.36 3.16 -7.03
N TRP A 168 -15.50 3.77 -6.76
CA TRP A 168 -16.43 3.31 -5.73
C TRP A 168 -17.31 2.19 -6.26
N THR A 169 -17.82 1.37 -5.35
CA THR A 169 -18.76 0.28 -5.66
C THR A 169 -20.08 0.74 -6.25
N ASP A 170 -20.52 1.96 -5.94
CA ASP A 170 -21.71 2.57 -6.54
C ASP A 170 -21.48 3.08 -7.97
N GLY A 171 -20.28 2.91 -8.52
CA GLY A 171 -19.91 3.29 -9.88
C GLY A 171 -19.41 4.73 -10.02
N ARG A 172 -19.28 5.49 -8.91
CA ARG A 172 -18.54 6.76 -8.96
C ARG A 172 -17.08 6.50 -9.32
N ILE A 173 -16.48 7.44 -10.04
CA ILE A 173 -15.06 7.42 -10.40
C ILE A 173 -14.47 8.79 -10.11
N TYR A 174 -13.35 8.86 -9.41
CA TYR A 174 -12.57 10.07 -9.20
C TYR A 174 -11.20 9.89 -9.84
N LYS A 175 -10.74 10.88 -10.60
CA LYS A 175 -9.38 10.98 -11.13
C LYS A 175 -8.80 12.31 -10.72
N GLY A 176 -7.77 12.32 -9.90
CA GLY A 176 -7.25 13.56 -9.36
C GLY A 176 -6.12 13.37 -8.37
N TYR A 177 -5.75 14.46 -7.73
CA TYR A 177 -4.68 14.47 -6.75
C TYR A 177 -5.16 14.05 -5.36
N TRP A 178 -4.25 13.42 -4.63
CA TRP A 178 -4.43 12.92 -3.29
C TRP A 178 -3.32 13.44 -2.38
N ILE A 179 -3.68 13.77 -1.14
CA ILE A 179 -2.73 14.09 -0.08
C ILE A 179 -3.18 13.33 1.16
N GLN A 180 -2.32 12.44 1.68
CA GLN A 180 -2.58 11.66 2.89
C GLN A 180 -3.96 10.99 2.91
N ASN A 181 -4.25 10.18 1.88
CA ASN A 181 -5.52 9.45 1.68
C ASN A 181 -6.75 10.30 1.35
N LYS A 182 -6.62 11.62 1.15
CA LYS A 182 -7.76 12.50 0.85
C LYS A 182 -7.66 13.13 -0.53
N MET A 183 -8.79 13.25 -1.21
CA MET A 183 -8.88 14.03 -2.45
C MET A 183 -8.46 15.48 -2.16
N ASN A 184 -7.55 16.00 -2.96
CA ASN A 184 -6.95 17.32 -2.77
C ASN A 184 -6.54 17.92 -4.13
N LYS A 185 -6.28 19.23 -4.17
CA LYS A 185 -5.94 19.95 -5.43
C LYS A 185 -6.96 19.63 -6.55
N ARG A 186 -6.55 19.55 -7.81
CA ARG A 186 -7.47 19.31 -8.94
C ARG A 186 -7.90 17.85 -9.04
N GLY A 187 -9.17 17.61 -9.32
CA GLY A 187 -9.67 16.31 -9.73
C GLY A 187 -11.03 16.36 -10.41
N VAL A 188 -11.38 15.25 -11.06
CA VAL A 188 -12.67 15.03 -11.70
C VAL A 188 -13.36 13.88 -11.01
N ILE A 189 -14.56 14.10 -10.48
CA ILE A 189 -15.45 13.01 -10.08
C ILE A 189 -16.60 12.89 -11.09
N GLN A 190 -16.87 11.66 -11.50
CA GLN A 190 -17.99 11.27 -12.35
C GLN A 190 -18.92 10.36 -11.56
N TRP A 191 -20.22 10.65 -11.64
CA TRP A 191 -21.27 9.81 -11.08
C TRP A 191 -21.87 8.90 -12.17
N PRO A 192 -22.44 7.75 -11.80
CA PRO A 192 -23.05 6.81 -12.74
C PRO A 192 -24.18 7.42 -13.59
N ASP A 193 -24.89 8.40 -13.03
CA ASP A 193 -25.99 9.09 -13.72
C ASP A 193 -25.52 10.17 -14.71
N GLY A 194 -24.20 10.28 -14.93
CA GLY A 194 -23.59 11.22 -15.87
C GLY A 194 -23.27 12.58 -15.26
N LYS A 195 -23.66 12.87 -14.01
CA LYS A 195 -23.16 14.07 -13.32
C LYS A 195 -21.64 14.04 -13.26
N THR A 196 -21.03 15.21 -13.35
CA THR A 196 -19.57 15.37 -13.23
C THR A 196 -19.25 16.62 -12.45
N TYR A 197 -18.15 16.58 -11.72
CA TYR A 197 -17.54 17.75 -11.11
C TYR A 197 -16.06 17.72 -11.44
N ASP A 198 -15.61 18.74 -12.16
CA ASP A 198 -14.22 18.97 -12.50
C ASP A 198 -13.76 20.23 -11.78
N GLY A 199 -12.98 20.04 -10.71
CA GLY A 199 -12.84 21.05 -9.66
C GLY A 199 -11.64 20.87 -8.76
N GLU A 200 -11.34 21.91 -7.98
CA GLU A 200 -10.42 21.80 -6.87
C GLU A 200 -11.07 21.10 -5.66
N TYR A 201 -10.23 20.48 -4.85
CA TYR A 201 -10.59 19.72 -3.66
C TYR A 201 -9.66 20.08 -2.51
N LYS A 202 -10.21 20.02 -1.30
CA LYS A 202 -9.46 20.10 -0.06
C LYS A 202 -10.11 19.15 0.94
N ASP A 203 -9.33 18.20 1.45
CA ASP A 203 -9.78 17.22 2.45
C ASP A 203 -11.13 16.56 2.07
N ASP A 204 -11.18 15.97 0.87
CA ASP A 204 -12.34 15.27 0.30
C ASP A 204 -13.53 16.14 -0.11
N LYS A 205 -13.45 17.45 0.12
CA LYS A 205 -14.52 18.40 -0.20
C LYS A 205 -14.16 19.22 -1.41
N LYS A 206 -15.16 19.49 -2.25
CA LYS A 206 -15.08 20.50 -3.32
C LYS A 206 -14.65 21.83 -2.71
N HIS A 207 -13.63 22.43 -3.28
CA HIS A 207 -13.05 23.68 -2.81
C HIS A 207 -12.61 24.50 -4.02
N GLY A 208 -12.23 25.76 -3.84
CA GLY A 208 -11.66 26.58 -4.92
C GLY A 208 -12.56 26.67 -6.16
N LYS A 209 -11.96 26.71 -7.35
CA LYS A 209 -12.71 26.82 -8.61
C LYS A 209 -13.11 25.43 -9.14
N GLY A 210 -14.34 25.30 -9.64
CA GLY A 210 -14.77 24.07 -10.30
C GLY A 210 -16.05 24.20 -11.10
N VAL A 211 -16.24 23.25 -12.01
CA VAL A 211 -17.44 23.13 -12.85
C VAL A 211 -18.20 21.88 -12.49
N PHE A 212 -19.50 22.04 -12.24
CA PHE A 212 -20.43 20.94 -12.05
C PHE A 212 -21.33 20.83 -13.27
N TYR A 213 -21.45 19.63 -13.82
CA TYR A 213 -22.32 19.27 -14.93
C TYR A 213 -23.45 18.36 -14.41
N TRP A 214 -24.68 18.70 -14.74
CA TRP A 214 -25.86 17.88 -14.48
C TRP A 214 -26.31 17.15 -15.75
N LYS A 215 -27.02 16.03 -15.54
CA LYS A 215 -27.54 15.19 -16.62
C LYS A 215 -28.49 15.92 -17.57
N ASP A 216 -29.23 16.90 -17.05
CA ASP A 216 -30.21 17.71 -17.79
C ASP A 216 -29.57 18.83 -18.63
N GLY A 217 -28.24 18.81 -18.80
CA GLY A 217 -27.48 19.83 -19.52
C GLY A 217 -27.20 21.10 -18.71
N LYS A 218 -27.76 21.22 -17.50
CA LYS A 218 -27.44 22.32 -16.59
C LYS A 218 -25.96 22.23 -16.22
N LYS A 219 -25.31 23.38 -16.09
CA LYS A 219 -23.92 23.47 -15.60
C LYS A 219 -23.70 24.67 -14.70
N TYR A 220 -22.70 24.59 -13.83
CA TYR A 220 -22.32 25.63 -12.89
C TYR A 220 -20.81 25.70 -12.83
N ALA A 221 -20.23 26.83 -13.25
CA ALA A 221 -18.82 27.15 -13.03
C ALA A 221 -18.73 28.20 -11.92
N GLY A 222 -17.96 27.95 -10.87
CA GLY A 222 -17.84 28.91 -9.77
C GLY A 222 -16.92 28.44 -8.67
N PHE A 223 -16.96 29.19 -7.57
CA PHE A 223 -16.18 28.90 -6.37
C PHE A 223 -16.93 27.99 -5.40
N TRP A 224 -16.15 27.16 -4.70
CA TRP A 224 -16.60 26.18 -3.75
C TRP A 224 -15.84 26.33 -2.43
N ASN A 225 -16.54 26.16 -1.32
CA ASN A 225 -15.98 26.12 0.01
C ASN A 225 -16.67 25.02 0.82
N GLU A 226 -15.90 24.14 1.45
CA GLU A 226 -16.40 23.01 2.25
C GLU A 226 -17.52 22.19 1.56
N GLY A 227 -17.38 21.95 0.25
CA GLY A 227 -18.32 21.17 -0.54
C GLY A 227 -19.54 21.94 -1.07
N LYS A 228 -19.65 23.23 -0.78
CA LYS A 228 -20.79 24.09 -1.15
C LYS A 228 -20.35 25.22 -2.07
N GLN A 229 -21.26 25.70 -2.92
CA GLN A 229 -21.04 26.89 -3.74
C GLN A 229 -20.87 28.11 -2.82
N ASP A 230 -19.79 28.87 -2.98
CA ASP A 230 -19.47 30.04 -2.16
C ASP A 230 -18.64 31.02 -3.01
N GLY A 231 -19.12 32.25 -3.18
CA GLY A 231 -18.53 33.25 -4.07
C GLY A 231 -19.25 33.39 -5.43
N ILE A 232 -18.55 33.96 -6.41
CA ILE A 232 -19.11 34.22 -7.75
C ILE A 232 -19.27 32.93 -8.54
N GLY A 233 -20.35 32.83 -9.31
CA GLY A 233 -20.61 31.69 -10.18
C GLY A 233 -21.44 32.03 -11.42
N ILE A 234 -21.37 31.13 -12.39
CA ILE A 234 -22.13 31.15 -13.63
C ILE A 234 -22.90 29.84 -13.72
N GLN A 235 -24.21 29.95 -13.76
CA GLN A 235 -25.11 28.83 -13.99
C GLN A 235 -25.67 28.92 -15.40
N ILE A 236 -25.60 27.82 -16.15
CA ILE A 236 -26.28 27.66 -17.44
C ILE A 236 -27.39 26.64 -17.22
N LEU A 237 -28.63 27.05 -17.49
CA LEU A 237 -29.81 26.20 -17.38
C LEU A 237 -29.94 25.28 -18.60
N SER A 238 -30.84 24.30 -18.54
CA SER A 238 -31.08 23.33 -19.62
C SER A 238 -31.54 23.97 -20.94
N ASP A 239 -32.15 25.16 -20.87
CA ASP A 239 -32.55 25.97 -22.04
C ASP A 239 -31.41 26.84 -22.59
N GLY A 240 -30.20 26.74 -22.01
CA GLY A 240 -29.04 27.55 -22.35
C GLY A 240 -28.99 28.90 -21.65
N LYS A 241 -30.01 29.29 -20.87
CA LYS A 241 -30.04 30.59 -20.18
C LYS A 241 -28.90 30.67 -19.16
N LYS A 242 -28.07 31.70 -19.32
CA LYS A 242 -26.96 32.03 -18.42
C LYS A 242 -27.44 32.93 -17.28
N ILE A 243 -27.03 32.57 -16.06
CA ILE A 243 -27.29 33.32 -14.83
C ILE A 243 -25.96 33.51 -14.12
N ILE A 244 -25.60 34.77 -13.87
CA ILE A 244 -24.45 35.12 -13.05
C ILE A 244 -24.96 35.52 -11.66
N GLY A 245 -24.24 35.17 -10.61
CA GLY A 245 -24.64 35.50 -9.25
C GLY A 245 -23.54 35.34 -8.22
N GLU A 246 -23.93 35.55 -6.97
CA GLU A 246 -23.11 35.32 -5.79
C GLU A 246 -23.78 34.25 -4.92
N TRP A 247 -22.99 33.29 -4.45
CA TRP A 247 -23.42 32.18 -3.60
C TRP A 247 -22.79 32.30 -2.23
N LYS A 248 -23.52 31.87 -1.21
CA LYS A 248 -23.00 31.65 0.14
C LYS A 248 -23.59 30.38 0.72
N ASP A 249 -22.73 29.49 1.22
CA ASP A 249 -23.14 28.21 1.83
C ASP A 249 -24.11 27.39 0.95
N GLY A 250 -23.87 27.37 -0.36
CA GLY A 250 -24.66 26.63 -1.33
C GLY A 250 -25.97 27.30 -1.75
N LYS A 251 -26.25 28.51 -1.24
CA LYS A 251 -27.44 29.29 -1.61
C LYS A 251 -27.04 30.50 -2.43
N LYS A 252 -27.72 30.74 -3.54
CA LYS A 252 -27.55 31.98 -4.29
C LYS A 252 -28.17 33.13 -3.50
N ILE A 253 -27.38 34.13 -3.17
CA ILE A 253 -27.81 35.31 -2.40
C ILE A 253 -28.07 36.53 -3.28
N LYS A 254 -27.45 36.59 -4.48
CA LYS A 254 -27.58 37.73 -5.40
C LYS A 254 -27.54 37.27 -6.85
N ASN A 255 -28.37 37.86 -7.71
CA ASN A 255 -28.22 37.79 -9.17
C ASN A 255 -27.40 38.99 -9.63
N LEU A 256 -26.50 38.79 -10.59
CA LEU A 256 -25.69 39.84 -11.19
C LEU A 256 -25.99 39.93 -12.69
N ILE A 257 -26.17 41.15 -13.19
CA ILE A 257 -26.19 41.46 -14.62
C ILE A 257 -24.84 42.06 -15.03
N GLU A 258 -24.53 42.09 -16.33
CA GLU A 258 -23.20 42.50 -16.85
C GLU A 258 -22.76 43.87 -16.34
N ASP A 259 -23.66 44.86 -16.30
CA ASP A 259 -23.36 46.21 -15.82
C ASP A 259 -23.07 46.30 -14.32
N GLN A 260 -23.41 45.25 -13.56
CA GLN A 260 -23.22 45.16 -12.11
C GLN A 260 -22.01 44.33 -11.71
N LEU A 261 -21.22 43.84 -12.67
CA LEU A 261 -20.09 42.97 -12.38
C LEU A 261 -18.97 43.71 -11.64
N GLY A 262 -18.70 44.97 -12.00
CA GLY A 262 -17.63 45.78 -11.40
C GLY A 262 -16.31 45.00 -11.34
N GLU A 263 -15.76 44.88 -10.13
CA GLU A 263 -14.53 44.14 -9.84
C GLU A 263 -14.63 42.62 -10.14
N ASN A 264 -15.84 42.06 -10.24
CA ASN A 264 -16.04 40.63 -10.54
C ASN A 264 -15.98 40.30 -12.04
N LYS A 265 -15.79 41.29 -12.92
CA LYS A 265 -15.80 41.07 -14.37
C LYS A 265 -14.73 40.06 -14.81
N GLU A 266 -13.50 40.22 -14.35
CA GLU A 266 -12.39 39.31 -14.67
C GLU A 266 -12.65 37.89 -14.17
N ILE A 267 -13.16 37.75 -12.94
CA ILE A 267 -13.55 36.45 -12.37
C ILE A 267 -14.60 35.76 -13.26
N VAL A 268 -15.61 36.50 -13.70
CA VAL A 268 -16.67 35.96 -14.58
C VAL A 268 -16.11 35.57 -15.94
N GLU A 269 -15.17 36.31 -16.51
CA GLU A 269 -14.48 35.95 -17.75
C GLU A 269 -13.63 34.67 -17.59
N GLU A 270 -12.95 34.50 -16.46
CA GLU A 270 -12.22 33.26 -16.15
C GLU A 270 -13.15 32.06 -16.01
N LEU A 271 -14.25 32.20 -15.27
CA LEU A 271 -15.22 31.12 -15.06
C LEU A 271 -15.87 30.68 -16.38
N GLN A 272 -16.04 31.59 -17.35
CA GLN A 272 -16.56 31.24 -18.68
C GLN A 272 -15.63 30.32 -19.46
N LYS A 273 -14.31 30.41 -19.24
CA LYS A 273 -13.30 29.57 -19.92
C LYS A 273 -13.28 28.14 -19.40
N LEU A 274 -13.98 27.84 -18.32
CA LEU A 274 -14.07 26.50 -17.76
C LEU A 274 -15.13 25.62 -18.44
N PHE A 275 -15.96 26.20 -19.32
CA PHE A 275 -17.05 25.54 -20.01
C PHE A 275 -16.68 24.91 -21.35
#